data_AF-A0A6P4IK38-F1
#
_entry.id   AF-A0A6P4IK38-F1
#
_cell.length_a   1.000
_cell.length_b   1.000
_cell.length_c   1.000
_cell.angle_alpha   90.00
_cell.angle_beta   90.00
_cell.angle_gamma   90.00
#
_symmetry.space_group_name_H-M   'P 1'
#
loop_
_entity.id
_entity.type
_entity.pdbx_description
1 polymer ?
#
loop_
_entity_poly.entity_id
_entity_poly.type
_entity_poly.pdbx_seq_one_letter_code
_entity_poly.pdbx_strand_id
1 'polypeptide(L)'
;MSAHWLSVLLLACTTQLGAGQEGLVFETTTARSPTPAPIASASNSNLVLVNNVLVRGGITPFVTAPPPTQAFLDCFGRCPTTPEYRPICGSNMQLYLNEQKFNCARFCGADIQIVRRGSCEGLFPMTRG
;
A
#
# COMPACT_ATOMS: atom_id res chain seq x y z
N MET A 1 34.19 -49.10 -42.24
CA MET A 1 34.49 -48.02 -41.28
C MET A 1 34.35 -48.64 -39.89
N SER A 2 35.36 -49.41 -39.47
CA SER A 2 36.36 -49.06 -38.43
C SER A 2 35.82 -49.16 -36.98
N ALA A 3 36.03 -50.37 -36.44
CA ALA A 3 36.30 -50.84 -35.07
C ALA A 3 36.06 -49.95 -33.83
N HIS A 4 35.26 -50.53 -32.93
CA HIS A 4 35.48 -50.79 -31.49
C HIS A 4 36.45 -49.92 -30.67
N TRP A 5 35.99 -49.40 -29.52
CA TRP A 5 36.58 -49.76 -28.21
C TRP A 5 35.77 -49.25 -27.00
N LEU A 6 35.72 -50.11 -25.98
CA LEU A 6 35.05 -50.00 -24.67
C LEU A 6 35.89 -49.22 -23.63
N SER A 7 35.20 -48.89 -22.51
CA SER A 7 35.67 -48.81 -21.10
C SER A 7 35.65 -47.38 -20.53
N VAL A 8 34.65 -47.00 -19.72
CA VAL A 8 34.48 -47.27 -18.26
C VAL A 8 35.63 -46.69 -17.43
N LEU A 9 35.31 -45.67 -16.61
CA LEU A 9 35.94 -45.44 -15.30
C LEU A 9 35.05 -44.55 -14.42
N LEU A 10 34.53 -45.19 -13.37
CA LEU A 10 33.98 -44.57 -12.16
C LEU A 10 35.02 -43.66 -11.50
N LEU A 11 34.57 -42.62 -10.77
CA LEU A 11 35.02 -42.39 -9.39
C LEU A 11 34.15 -41.35 -8.67
N ALA A 12 33.56 -41.76 -7.56
CA ALA A 12 32.90 -40.91 -6.56
C ALA A 12 33.89 -40.55 -5.43
N CYS A 13 33.76 -39.38 -4.82
CA CYS A 13 34.30 -39.01 -3.49
C CYS A 13 33.74 -37.62 -3.10
N THR A 14 32.67 -37.48 -2.30
CA THR A 14 32.56 -37.46 -0.82
C THR A 14 33.32 -36.36 -0.07
N THR A 15 32.59 -35.68 0.83
CA THR A 15 33.01 -34.82 1.97
C THR A 15 33.59 -33.43 1.58
N GLN A 16 33.47 -32.33 2.34
CA GLN A 16 33.34 -32.14 3.78
C GLN A 16 32.92 -30.68 4.14
N LEU A 17 32.41 -30.53 5.36
CA LEU A 17 32.13 -29.30 6.14
C LEU A 17 33.41 -28.46 6.40
N GLY A 18 33.29 -27.12 6.48
CA GLY A 18 34.28 -26.18 7.08
C GLY A 18 34.23 -24.78 6.43
N ALA A 19 33.76 -23.71 7.09
CA ALA A 19 34.42 -22.85 8.09
C ALA A 19 35.38 -21.78 7.50
N GLY A 20 35.18 -20.51 7.89
CA GLY A 20 36.00 -19.31 7.56
C GLY A 20 35.21 -18.30 6.72
N GLN A 21 34.69 -17.15 7.19
CA GLN A 21 35.28 -15.99 7.88
C GLN A 21 36.45 -15.33 7.15
N GLU A 22 36.14 -14.59 6.09
CA GLU A 22 37.05 -13.61 5.51
C GLU A 22 36.54 -12.21 5.90
N GLY A 23 37.10 -11.65 6.95
CA GLY A 23 36.96 -10.24 7.26
C GLY A 23 37.84 -9.40 6.33
N LEU A 24 37.27 -8.33 5.79
CA LEU A 24 38.03 -7.16 5.36
C LEU A 24 37.47 -5.94 6.10
N VAL A 25 38.26 -5.48 7.06
CA VAL A 25 38.18 -4.17 7.70
C VAL A 25 38.77 -3.11 6.74
N PHE A 26 38.61 -1.84 7.09
CA PHE A 26 39.04 -0.57 6.47
C PHE A 26 37.92 0.04 5.59
N GLU A 27 37.41 1.26 5.84
CA GLU A 27 38.11 2.46 6.31
C GLU A 27 37.12 3.51 6.88
N THR A 28 37.50 4.15 7.99
CA THR A 28 36.84 5.34 8.51
C THR A 28 37.15 6.53 7.61
N THR A 29 36.17 7.03 6.86
CA THR A 29 36.31 8.34 6.20
C THR A 29 35.66 9.42 7.06
N THR A 30 36.50 10.13 7.81
CA THR A 30 36.15 11.44 8.35
C THR A 30 36.31 12.46 7.22
N ALA A 31 35.20 13.02 6.73
CA ALA A 31 35.25 14.21 5.87
C ALA A 31 34.04 15.13 6.14
N ARG A 32 34.31 16.13 7.00
CA ARG A 32 33.96 17.55 6.86
C ARG A 32 32.61 17.91 6.21
N SER A 33 31.74 18.45 7.06
CA SER A 33 30.67 19.41 6.80
C SER A 33 30.53 19.97 5.38
N PRO A 34 29.34 19.87 4.78
CA PRO A 34 28.72 20.95 4.06
C PRO A 34 27.82 21.76 5.03
N THR A 35 27.97 23.07 4.97
CA THR A 35 27.12 24.10 5.58
C THR A 35 25.61 23.78 5.49
N PRO A 36 24.81 24.16 6.49
CA PRO A 36 23.37 23.92 6.51
C PRO A 36 22.68 24.67 5.37
N ALA A 37 21.99 23.94 4.50
CA ALA A 37 21.02 24.53 3.57
C ALA A 37 19.96 25.31 4.37
N PRO A 38 19.42 26.41 3.82
CA PRO A 38 18.42 27.20 4.52
C PRO A 38 17.21 26.33 4.85
N ILE A 39 16.86 26.31 6.13
CA ILE A 39 15.60 25.76 6.63
C ILE A 39 14.50 26.51 5.90
N ALA A 40 13.89 25.87 4.90
CA ALA A 40 12.67 26.36 4.28
C ALA A 40 11.60 26.36 5.37
N SER A 41 11.34 27.54 5.90
CA SER A 41 10.30 27.81 6.88
C SER A 41 8.94 27.32 6.39
N ALA A 42 8.28 26.60 7.30
CA ALA A 42 6.83 26.53 7.48
C ALA A 42 6.00 26.04 6.28
N SER A 43 5.94 24.71 6.12
CA SER A 43 4.63 24.10 5.88
C SER A 43 4.12 23.62 7.23
N ASN A 44 2.98 24.15 7.70
CA ASN A 44 2.24 23.72 8.89
C ASN A 44 1.91 22.21 8.80
N SER A 45 2.92 21.38 8.99
CA SER A 45 2.82 19.94 8.85
C SER A 45 2.63 19.44 10.27
N ASN A 46 1.37 19.38 10.68
CA ASN A 46 0.96 18.57 11.81
C ASN A 46 1.43 17.14 11.50
N LEU A 47 2.53 16.72 12.10
CA LEU A 47 3.15 15.40 11.91
C LEU A 47 3.09 14.70 13.28
N VAL A 48 2.43 13.55 13.34
CA VAL A 48 2.25 12.74 14.53
C VAL A 48 3.08 11.47 14.39
N LEU A 49 3.87 11.14 15.41
CA LEU A 49 4.67 9.93 15.46
C LEU A 49 3.79 8.77 15.97
N VAL A 50 3.40 7.85 15.09
CA VAL A 50 2.64 6.64 15.44
C VAL A 50 3.47 5.43 15.03
N ASN A 51 3.76 4.54 15.98
CA ASN A 51 4.54 3.30 15.75
C ASN A 51 5.87 3.56 15.02
N ASN A 52 6.60 4.61 15.44
CA ASN A 52 7.88 5.04 14.86
C ASN A 52 7.82 5.51 13.39
N VAL A 53 6.62 5.80 12.86
CA VAL A 53 6.42 6.41 11.54
C VAL A 53 5.85 7.80 11.71
N LEU A 54 6.42 8.78 10.99
CA LEU A 54 5.89 10.13 10.91
C LEU A 54 4.69 10.16 9.97
N VAL A 55 3.50 10.40 10.53
CA VAL A 55 2.24 10.48 9.79
C VAL A 55 1.76 11.93 9.81
N ARG A 56 1.20 12.43 8.71
CA ARG A 56 0.58 13.77 8.69
C ARG A 56 -0.70 13.75 9.55
N GLY A 57 -0.64 14.37 10.73
CA GLY A 57 -1.75 14.67 11.61
C GLY A 57 -2.71 15.69 10.99
N GLY A 58 -3.36 15.31 9.91
CA GLY A 58 -4.37 16.11 9.23
C GLY A 58 -5.70 15.38 9.09
N ILE A 59 -5.91 14.31 9.85
CA ILE A 59 -7.22 13.63 9.92
C ILE A 59 -8.16 14.51 10.73
N THR A 60 -8.65 15.60 10.12
CA THR A 60 -10.02 15.99 10.40
C THR A 60 -10.87 14.80 9.98
N PRO A 61 -11.66 14.20 10.88
CA PRO A 61 -12.38 12.96 10.58
C PRO A 61 -13.40 13.11 9.44
N PHE A 62 -13.66 14.34 8.99
CA PHE A 62 -14.56 14.65 7.88
C PHE A 62 -14.05 15.85 7.09
N VAL A 63 -13.18 15.61 6.11
CA VAL A 63 -13.09 16.52 4.97
C VAL A 63 -14.31 16.22 4.11
N THR A 64 -15.20 17.20 3.93
CA THR A 64 -16.32 17.09 2.99
C THR A 64 -15.74 16.71 1.62
N ALA A 65 -16.10 15.53 1.13
CA ALA A 65 -15.60 15.04 -0.15
C ALA A 65 -15.93 16.09 -1.24
N PRO A 66 -15.01 16.35 -2.18
CA PRO A 66 -15.30 17.24 -3.29
C PRO A 66 -16.55 16.75 -4.02
N PRO A 67 -17.37 17.68 -4.54
CA PRO A 67 -18.55 17.29 -5.31
C PRO A 67 -18.17 16.37 -6.48
N PRO A 68 -19.02 15.39 -6.81
CA PRO A 68 -18.74 14.46 -7.89
C PRO A 68 -18.59 15.21 -9.21
N THR A 69 -17.55 14.88 -9.97
CA THR A 69 -17.34 15.44 -11.32
C THR A 69 -18.34 14.82 -12.30
N GLN A 70 -18.62 15.52 -13.41
CA GLN A 70 -19.51 14.99 -14.44
C GLN A 70 -19.00 13.66 -15.01
N ALA A 71 -17.69 13.54 -15.22
CA ALA A 71 -17.06 12.30 -15.69
C ALA A 71 -17.31 11.12 -14.73
N PHE A 72 -17.31 11.38 -13.41
CA PHE A 72 -17.65 10.36 -12.42
C PHE A 72 -19.11 9.93 -12.54
N LEU A 73 -20.05 10.89 -12.66
CA LEU A 73 -21.48 10.59 -12.79
C LEU A 73 -21.78 9.79 -14.06
N ASP A 74 -21.15 10.16 -15.18
CA ASP A 74 -21.33 9.47 -16.46
C ASP A 74 -20.78 8.03 -16.40
N CYS A 75 -19.63 7.82 -15.77
CA CYS A 75 -19.08 6.48 -15.53
C CYS A 75 -20.00 5.67 -14.61
N PHE A 76 -20.37 6.25 -13.47
CA PHE A 76 -21.15 5.58 -12.44
C PHE A 76 -22.55 5.19 -12.93
N GLY A 77 -23.17 6.04 -13.76
CA GLY A 77 -24.48 5.78 -14.36
C GLY A 77 -24.49 4.67 -15.42
N ARG A 78 -23.34 4.34 -16.01
CA ARG A 78 -23.21 3.28 -17.03
C ARG A 78 -22.84 1.92 -16.44
N CYS A 79 -22.62 1.83 -15.14
CA CYS A 79 -22.18 0.59 -14.53
C CYS A 79 -23.27 -0.49 -14.56
N PRO A 80 -22.97 -1.69 -15.10
CA PRO A 80 -23.87 -2.83 -15.02
C PRO A 80 -23.87 -3.38 -13.59
N THR A 81 -24.94 -3.11 -12.84
CA THR A 81 -25.14 -3.66 -11.49
C THR A 81 -26.48 -4.38 -11.44
N THR A 82 -26.57 -5.43 -10.62
CA THR A 82 -27.85 -6.07 -10.33
C THR A 82 -28.70 -5.17 -9.43
N PRO A 83 -30.04 -5.33 -9.43
CA PRO A 83 -30.92 -4.63 -8.50
C PRO A 83 -30.94 -5.26 -7.10
N GLU A 84 -30.02 -6.17 -6.79
CA GLU A 84 -29.95 -6.83 -5.49
C GLU A 84 -29.63 -5.82 -4.39
N TYR A 85 -30.36 -5.91 -3.26
CA TYR A 85 -30.16 -5.04 -2.11
C TYR A 85 -29.30 -5.74 -1.05
N ARG A 86 -28.02 -5.36 -1.01
CA ARG A 86 -27.03 -5.80 -0.01
C ARG A 86 -26.18 -4.58 0.39
N PRO A 87 -26.71 -3.71 1.26
CA PRO A 87 -26.16 -2.39 1.49
C PRO A 87 -24.73 -2.41 2.01
N ILE A 88 -23.94 -1.42 1.61
CA ILE A 88 -22.56 -1.21 2.06
C ILE A 88 -22.38 0.26 2.40
N CYS A 89 -21.79 0.52 3.56
CA CYS A 89 -21.34 1.84 3.92
C CYS A 89 -19.88 2.06 3.50
N GLY A 90 -19.66 3.09 2.68
CA GLY A 90 -18.32 3.53 2.29
C GLY A 90 -17.66 4.45 3.32
N SER A 91 -16.34 4.62 3.21
CA SER A 91 -15.54 5.57 4.01
C SER A 91 -15.93 7.02 3.81
N ASN A 92 -16.63 7.32 2.71
CA ASN A 92 -17.23 8.62 2.43
C ASN A 92 -18.62 8.81 3.05
N MET A 93 -19.04 7.94 3.99
CA MET A 93 -20.38 7.92 4.60
C MET A 93 -21.54 7.76 3.59
N GLN A 94 -21.25 7.31 2.37
CA GLN A 94 -22.26 7.05 1.36
C GLN A 94 -22.74 5.60 1.45
N LEU A 95 -24.06 5.41 1.38
CA LEU A 95 -24.67 4.09 1.25
C LEU A 95 -24.66 3.64 -0.21
N TYR A 96 -24.12 2.45 -0.46
CA TYR A 96 -24.18 1.76 -1.74
C TYR A 96 -25.15 0.59 -1.63
N LEU A 97 -26.08 0.48 -2.58
CA LEU A 97 -27.16 -0.53 -2.54
C LEU A 97 -26.63 -1.96 -2.60
N ASN A 98 -25.48 -2.16 -3.24
CA ASN A 98 -24.79 -3.44 -3.33
C ASN A 98 -23.28 -3.25 -3.53
N GLU A 99 -22.55 -4.36 -3.39
CA GLU A 99 -21.10 -4.42 -3.58
C GLU A 99 -20.67 -4.05 -4.99
N GLN A 100 -21.46 -4.40 -6.00
CA GLN A 100 -21.17 -4.10 -7.39
C GLN A 100 -21.20 -2.59 -7.63
N LYS A 101 -22.15 -1.87 -7.02
CA LYS A 101 -22.26 -0.41 -7.09
C LYS A 101 -21.15 0.28 -6.31
N PHE A 102 -20.74 -0.27 -5.17
CA PHE A 102 -19.55 0.20 -4.46
C PHE A 102 -18.28 0.05 -5.31
N ASN A 103 -18.07 -1.13 -5.92
CA ASN A 103 -16.92 -1.39 -6.78
C ASN A 103 -16.93 -0.53 -8.04
N CYS A 104 -18.10 -0.26 -8.61
CA CYS A 104 -18.26 0.69 -9.71
C CYS A 104 -17.77 2.10 -9.33
N ALA A 105 -18.15 2.62 -8.15
CA ALA A 105 -17.65 3.91 -7.70
C ALA A 105 -16.13 3.93 -7.62
N ARG A 106 -15.51 2.86 -7.10
CA ARG A 106 -14.03 2.73 -7.07
C ARG A 106 -13.43 2.72 -8.47
N PHE A 107 -14.02 1.98 -9.39
CA PHE A 107 -13.58 1.92 -10.79
C PHE A 107 -13.67 3.28 -11.49
N CYS A 108 -14.71 4.05 -11.19
CA CYS A 108 -14.90 5.40 -11.71
C CYS A 108 -13.99 6.46 -11.05
N GLY A 109 -13.09 6.06 -10.14
CA GLY A 109 -12.09 6.94 -9.53
C GLY A 109 -12.41 7.41 -8.11
N ALA A 110 -13.43 6.84 -7.44
CA ALA A 110 -13.65 7.13 -6.03
C ALA A 110 -12.64 6.37 -5.16
N ASP A 111 -11.81 7.09 -4.41
CA ASP A 111 -10.95 6.50 -3.39
C ASP A 111 -11.74 6.26 -2.11
N ILE A 112 -12.46 5.13 -2.08
CA ILE A 112 -13.35 4.74 -0.98
C ILE A 112 -13.05 3.32 -0.50
N GLN A 113 -13.25 3.10 0.79
CA GLN A 113 -13.11 1.81 1.44
C GLN A 113 -14.44 1.37 2.06
N ILE A 114 -14.61 0.07 2.28
CA ILE A 114 -15.78 -0.45 2.98
C ILE A 114 -15.57 -0.25 4.47
N VAL A 115 -16.42 0.53 5.11
CA VAL A 115 -16.41 0.70 6.57
C VAL A 115 -17.30 -0.33 7.25
N ARG A 116 -18.47 -0.61 6.65
CA ARG A 116 -19.43 -1.57 7.19
C ARG A 116 -20.24 -2.21 6.06
N ARG A 117 -20.51 -3.50 6.18
CA ARG A 117 -21.56 -4.17 5.39
C ARG A 117 -22.90 -3.92 6.08
N GLY A 118 -23.74 -3.08 5.48
CA GLY A 118 -24.98 -2.57 6.07
C GLY A 118 -25.14 -1.06 5.90
N SER A 119 -26.09 -0.49 6.64
CA SER A 119 -26.34 0.95 6.70
C SER A 119 -25.14 1.72 7.28
N CYS A 120 -25.00 2.99 6.88
CA CYS A 120 -24.06 3.94 7.50
C CYS A 120 -24.56 4.49 8.86
N GLU A 121 -25.80 4.20 9.24
CA GLU A 121 -26.38 4.67 10.51
C GLU A 121 -25.63 4.10 11.73
N GLY A 122 -25.48 4.95 12.76
CA GLY A 122 -24.78 4.59 13.98
C GLY A 122 -23.27 4.39 13.82
N LEU A 123 -22.69 4.79 12.69
CA LEU A 123 -21.24 4.98 12.59
C LEU A 123 -20.89 6.32 13.22
N PHE A 124 -20.51 6.29 14.49
CA PHE A 124 -19.90 7.44 15.13
C PHE A 124 -18.46 7.60 14.60
N PRO A 125 -18.00 8.83 14.31
CA PRO A 125 -16.56 9.04 14.17
C PRO A 125 -15.87 8.48 15.40
N MET A 126 -14.86 7.64 15.19
CA MET A 126 -13.96 7.25 16.27
C MET A 126 -13.14 8.48 16.65
N THR A 127 -13.70 9.38 17.46
CA THR A 127 -12.96 10.43 18.13
C THR A 127 -12.16 9.73 19.22
N ARG A 128 -10.88 9.51 18.96
CA ARG A 128 -9.94 8.99 19.95
C ARG A 128 -9.89 9.97 21.12
N GLY A 129 -10.47 9.58 22.25
CA GLY A 129 -10.35 10.29 23.53
C GLY A 129 -8.98 10.14 24.15
#